data_AF-A0A920MHF5-F1
#
_entry.id   AF-A0A920MHF5-F1
#
_cell.length_a   1.000
_cell.length_b   1.000
_cell.length_c   1.000
_cell.angle_alpha   90.00
_cell.angle_beta   90.00
_cell.angle_gamma   90.00
#
_symmetry.space_group_name_H-M   'P 1'
#
loop_
_entity.id
_entity.type
_entity.pdbx_description
1 polymer ?
#
loop_
_entity_poly.entity_id
_entity_poly.type
_entity_poly.pdbx_seq_one_letter_code
_entity_poly.pdbx_strand_id
1 'polypeptide(L)' 'MPTIPQSIAVMLACSRLGLIHSVVFAGFSAESLKDRINDCKASAVITVEVF' A
#
# COMPACT_ATOMS: atom_id res chain seq x y z
N MET A 1 1.96 -2.54 3.98
CA MET A 1 3.29 -3.04 4.39
C MET A 1 3.65 -2.44 5.74
N PRO A 2 4.44 -3.14 6.56
CA PRO A 2 4.92 -2.61 7.83
C PRO A 2 6.06 -1.59 7.71
N THR A 3 6.53 -1.05 8.83
CA THR A 3 7.65 -0.11 8.88
C THR A 3 8.99 -0.80 8.58
N ILE A 4 9.22 -1.12 7.31
CA ILE A 4 10.47 -1.68 6.77
C ILE A 4 10.99 -0.80 5.63
N PRO A 5 12.31 -0.83 5.34
CA PRO A 5 12.90 0.03 4.30
C PRO A 5 12.23 -0.10 2.93
N GLN A 6 11.77 -1.30 2.57
CA GLN A 6 11.09 -1.58 1.31
C GLN A 6 9.81 -0.76 1.15
N SER A 7 9.10 -0.42 2.23
CA SER A 7 7.90 0.43 2.15
C SER A 7 8.23 1.85 1.69
N ILE A 8 9.35 2.40 2.17
CA ILE A 8 9.82 3.71 1.71
C ILE A 8 10.27 3.63 0.26
N ALA A 9 11.01 2.58 -0.10
CA ALA A 9 11.44 2.36 -1.49
C ALA A 9 10.25 2.29 -2.46
N VAL A 10 9.15 1.61 -2.08
CA VAL A 10 7.93 1.54 -2.88
C VAL A 10 7.26 2.91 -3.02
N MET A 11 7.10 3.67 -1.93
CA MET A 11 6.50 5.01 -2.00
C MET A 11 7.31 5.96 -2.91
N LEU A 12 8.64 5.89 -2.84
CA LEU A 12 9.52 6.67 -3.71
C LEU A 12 9.44 6.20 -5.17
N ALA A 13 9.34 4.89 -5.43
CA ALA A 13 9.16 4.35 -6.76
C ALA A 13 7.83 4.79 -7.39
N CYS A 14 6.72 4.75 -6.63
CA CYS A 14 5.43 5.28 -7.07
C CYS A 14 5.54 6.77 -7.41
N SER A 15 6.15 7.56 -6.52
CA SER A 15 6.34 9.00 -6.72
C SER A 15 7.19 9.30 -7.97
N ARG A 16 8.25 8.53 -8.20
CA ARG A 16 9.13 8.65 -9.38
C ARG A 16 8.38 8.39 -10.69
N LEU A 17 7.41 7.48 -10.68
CA LEU A 17 6.59 7.14 -11.83
C LEU A 17 5.35 8.04 -11.99
N GLY A 18 5.15 9.02 -11.11
CA GLY A 18 3.95 9.86 -11.10
C GLY A 18 2.68 9.11 -10.64
N LEU A 19 2.85 7.99 -9.94
CA LEU A 19 1.74 7.19 -9.41
C LEU A 19 1.32 7.72 -8.03
N ILE A 20 0.01 7.77 -7.81
CA ILE A 20 -0.58 8.04 -6.50
C ILE A 20 -0.56 6.74 -5.69
N HIS A 21 0.09 6.75 -4.53
CA HIS A 21 0.14 5.59 -3.64
C HIS A 21 -0.81 5.78 -2.45
N SER A 22 -1.75 4.84 -2.28
CA SER A 22 -2.67 4.80 -1.13
C SER A 22 -2.10 3.87 -0.06
N VAL A 23 -1.52 4.45 1.00
CA VAL A 23 -0.88 3.69 2.08
C VAL A 23 -1.91 3.29 3.13
N VAL A 24 -2.04 1.99 3.39
CA VAL A 24 -2.91 1.44 4.44
C VAL A 24 -2.07 0.85 5.56
N PHE A 25 -2.42 1.20 6.80
CA PHE A 25 -1.74 0.68 7.99
C PHE A 25 -1.92 -0.83 8.11
N ALA A 26 -0.83 -1.55 8.44
CA ALA A 26 -0.80 -3.01 8.45
C ALA A 26 -1.70 -3.67 9.52
N GLY A 27 -2.13 -2.92 10.54
CA GLY A 27 -3.03 -3.40 11.58
C GLY A 27 -4.53 -3.26 11.26
N PHE A 28 -4.90 -2.86 10.04
CA PHE A 28 -6.29 -2.75 9.64
C PHE A 28 -6.92 -4.11 9.34
N SER A 29 -8.24 -4.23 9.57
CA SER A 29 -8.99 -5.42 9.18
C SER A 29 -9.01 -5.59 7.66
N ALA A 30 -9.26 -6.82 7.21
CA ALA A 30 -9.40 -7.12 5.79
C ALA A 30 -10.51 -6.31 5.11
N GLU A 31 -11.60 -6.03 5.83
CA GLU A 31 -12.70 -5.19 5.35
C GLU A 31 -12.28 -3.74 5.17
N SER A 32 -11.59 -3.16 6.16
CA SER A 32 -11.03 -1.80 6.06
C SER A 32 -10.02 -1.65 4.93
N LEU A 33 -9.23 -2.69 4.66
CA LEU A 33 -8.32 -2.73 3.52
C LEU A 33 -9.07 -2.75 2.19
N LYS A 34 -10.07 -3.63 2.07
CA LYS A 34 -10.91 -3.77 0.87
C LYS A 34 -11.60 -2.46 0.51
N ASP A 35 -12.18 -1.77 1.48
CA ASP A 35 -12.89 -0.52 1.26
C ASP A 35 -11.96 0.55 0.67
N ARG A 36 -10.74 0.66 1.20
CA ARG A 36 -9.72 1.59 0.69
C ARG A 36 -9.26 1.26 -0.72
N ILE A 37 -9.09 -0.03 -1.03
CA ILE A 37 -8.72 -0.48 -2.39
C ILE A 37 -9.81 -0.08 -3.39
N ASN A 38 -11.07 -0.29 -3.05
CA ASN A 38 -12.21 0.03 -3.92
C ASN A 38 -12.40 1.55 -4.09
N ASP A 39 -12.27 2.31 -3.01
CA ASP A 39 -12.43 3.77 -3.02
C ASP A 39 -11.38 4.45 -3.93
N CYS A 40 -10.12 4.05 -3.82
CA CYS A 40 -9.05 4.60 -4.67
C CYS A 40 -8.94 3.95 -6.06
N LYS A 41 -9.79 2.96 -6.37
CA LYS A 41 -9.79 2.17 -7.61
C LYS A 41 -8.38 1.64 -7.96
N ALA A 42 -7.66 1.12 -6.97
CA ALA A 42 -6.30 0.66 -7.14
C ALA A 42 -6.23 -0.51 -8.14
N SER A 43 -5.28 -0.43 -9.08
CA SER A 43 -5.00 -1.49 -10.06
C SER A 43 -4.02 -2.55 -9.54
N ALA A 44 -3.28 -2.23 -8.48
CA ALA A 44 -2.27 -3.10 -7.89
C ALA A 44 -2.18 -2.90 -6.36
N VAL A 45 -1.79 -3.95 -5.65
CA VAL A 45 -1.56 -3.95 -4.20
C VAL A 45 -0.16 -4.49 -3.93
N ILE A 46 0.62 -3.77 -3.12
CA ILE A 46 1.96 -4.18 -2.70
C ILE A 46 1.91 -4.55 -1.22
N THR A 47 2.26 -5.80 -0.91
CA THR A 47 2.22 -6.36 0.46
C THR A 47 3.43 -7.26 0.73
N VAL A 48 3.52 -7.78 1.95
CA VAL A 48 4.54 -8.75 2.41
C VAL A 48 3.82 -10.00 2.94
N GLU A 49 4.49 -11.15 2.92
CA GLU A 49 3.89 -12.43 3.34
C GLU A 49 3.76 -12.53 4.86
N VAL A 50 4.84 -12.30 5.61
CA VAL A 50 4.88 -12.44 7.08
C VAL A 50 5.95 -11.49 7.65
N PHE A 51 5.78 -11.07 8.90
CA PHE A 51 6.79 -10.35 9.69
C PHE A 51 7.81 -11.28 10.33
#